data_AF-A0A378AZP9-F1
#
_entry.id   AF-A0A378AZP9-F1
#
_cell.length_a   1.000
_cell.length_b   1.000
_cell.length_c   1.000
_cell.angle_alpha   90.00
_cell.angle_beta   90.00
_cell.angle_gamma   90.00
#
_symmetry.space_group_name_H-M   'P 1'
#
loop_
_entity.id
_entity.type
_entity.pdbx_description
1 polymer ?
#
loop_
_entity_poly.entity_id
_entity_poly.type
_entity_poly.pdbx_seq_one_letter_code
_entity_poly.pdbx_strand_id
1 'polypeptide(L)'
;MEAFSQNGDSVTLNLKGPDGERETVRADWLVACDGGASFIRRTLNVPFEGKTAPNQWIVIDIANDPLATPHVYLCCDPVRPYVSAALPHGVRRFEFMVMPGETEAQLSEPHNMRRLLSKVLPDPDRVELIRQRVYTHNARLAERFRINRVLLAGDAAHIMPVWQGQGYNSGMRDAFNLAWKLALVVNGKAGEALLDSYQQERRDHAKAMIDLSVTAGHVLAPPKRWQGAVRDGLSWLLNYLPPVKRYFLEMRFKPMPQYREGALLTDCAGKTSPVGKMFIQPQVTLESGESVLLDEVIGANFAIIGWGCNPQWGLNAGQIARWRAIGVRFIQVVPEVQIHREQDNAPGTLRVGDTQNRLKSWFALHNTAIAVVRPDRFVAALAIPQTLGAQLTALTEKTDPRNRGYRPR
;
A
#
# COMPACT_ATOMS: atom_id res chain seq x y z
N MET A 1 23.29 -13.04 1.70
CA MET A 1 23.38 -13.13 3.17
C MET A 1 23.42 -14.59 3.56
N GLU A 2 24.40 -15.00 4.38
CA GLU A 2 24.59 -16.40 4.79
C GLU A 2 23.97 -16.69 6.16
N ALA A 3 24.06 -15.74 7.10
CA ALA A 3 23.49 -15.87 8.43
C ALA A 3 23.18 -14.48 9.04
N PHE A 4 22.34 -14.45 10.08
CA PHE A 4 22.20 -13.27 10.93
C PHE A 4 21.82 -13.65 12.35
N SER A 5 22.07 -12.75 13.27
CA SER A 5 21.64 -12.82 14.67
C SER A 5 21.15 -11.45 15.13
N GLN A 6 20.32 -11.42 16.16
CA GLN A 6 19.89 -10.17 16.80
C GLN A 6 19.95 -10.28 18.31
N ASN A 7 20.16 -9.15 18.98
CA ASN A 7 20.07 -9.00 20.43
C ASN A 7 19.20 -7.78 20.79
N GLY A 8 19.22 -7.39 22.06
CA GLY A 8 18.43 -6.25 22.56
C GLY A 8 18.78 -4.91 21.92
N ASP A 9 19.96 -4.76 21.30
CA ASP A 9 20.51 -3.48 20.87
C ASP A 9 20.81 -3.41 19.36
N SER A 10 21.04 -4.56 18.71
CA SER A 10 21.47 -4.58 17.31
C SER A 10 21.17 -5.90 16.60
N VAL A 11 21.28 -5.86 15.27
CA VAL A 11 21.25 -6.99 14.36
C VAL A 11 22.64 -7.10 13.70
N THR A 12 23.18 -8.31 13.64
CA THR A 12 24.45 -8.62 12.98
C THR A 12 24.17 -9.53 11.78
N LEU A 13 24.65 -9.12 10.61
CA LEU A 13 24.47 -9.80 9.33
C LEU A 13 25.83 -10.35 8.87
N ASN A 14 25.87 -11.62 8.49
CA ASN A 14 27.02 -12.21 7.81
C ASN A 14 26.70 -12.28 6.32
N LEU A 15 27.43 -11.48 5.54
CA LEU A 15 27.25 -11.31 4.11
C LEU A 15 28.40 -11.99 3.37
N LYS A 16 28.09 -12.48 2.17
CA LYS A 16 29.06 -12.97 1.20
C LYS A 16 28.86 -12.19 -0.08
N GLY A 17 29.88 -11.46 -0.49
CA GLY A 17 29.90 -10.69 -1.72
C GLY A 17 29.97 -11.59 -2.96
N PRO A 18 29.79 -11.02 -4.17
CA PRO A 18 29.89 -11.75 -5.42
C PRO A 18 31.25 -12.46 -5.60
N ASP A 19 32.33 -11.82 -5.14
CA ASP A 19 33.71 -12.33 -5.24
C ASP A 19 34.06 -13.35 -4.15
N GLY A 20 33.09 -13.73 -3.32
CA GLY A 20 33.27 -14.68 -2.23
C GLY A 20 33.81 -14.08 -0.93
N GLU A 21 34.15 -12.79 -0.93
CA GLU A 21 34.52 -12.05 0.29
C GLU A 21 33.40 -12.08 1.32
N ARG A 22 33.77 -12.25 2.59
CA ARG A 22 32.84 -12.26 3.71
C ARG A 22 32.92 -10.96 4.47
N GLU A 23 31.76 -10.36 4.70
CA GLU A 23 31.61 -9.13 5.46
C GLU A 23 30.65 -9.35 6.62
N THR A 24 30.93 -8.73 7.76
CA THR A 24 30.01 -8.69 8.90
C THR A 24 29.51 -7.27 9.08
N VAL A 25 28.19 -7.06 8.97
CA VAL A 25 27.54 -5.75 9.13
C VAL A 25 26.74 -5.74 10.43
N ARG A 26 26.95 -4.72 11.27
CA ARG A 26 26.14 -4.47 12.46
C ARG A 26 25.25 -3.25 12.22
N ALA A 27 23.96 -3.38 12.54
CA ALA A 27 22.97 -2.31 12.40
C ALA A 27 22.00 -2.32 13.58
N ASP A 28 21.37 -1.18 13.89
CA ASP A 28 20.41 -1.08 14.98
C ASP A 28 19.06 -1.76 14.66
N TRP A 29 18.72 -1.83 13.37
CA TRP A 29 17.48 -2.37 12.84
C TRP A 29 17.71 -3.07 11.50
N LEU A 30 16.88 -4.07 11.21
CA LEU A 30 16.83 -4.76 9.92
C LEU A 30 15.42 -4.72 9.34
N VAL A 31 15.29 -4.30 8.09
CA VAL A 31 14.04 -4.45 7.31
C VAL A 31 14.25 -5.52 6.25
N ALA A 32 13.57 -6.64 6.39
CA ALA A 32 13.62 -7.77 5.47
C ALA A 32 12.63 -7.55 4.31
N CYS A 33 13.19 -7.19 3.16
CA CYS A 33 12.50 -7.08 1.87
C CYS A 33 12.96 -8.19 0.91
N ASP A 34 13.30 -9.37 1.43
CA ASP A 34 13.98 -10.47 0.73
C ASP A 34 13.02 -11.46 0.02
N GLY A 35 11.79 -11.03 -0.23
CA GLY A 35 10.84 -11.71 -1.11
C GLY A 35 10.08 -12.89 -0.47
N GLY A 36 9.29 -13.59 -1.29
CA GLY A 36 8.37 -14.62 -0.83
C GLY A 36 9.04 -15.80 -0.13
N ALA A 37 10.25 -16.14 -0.55
CA ALA A 37 11.10 -17.16 0.06
C ALA A 37 12.04 -16.58 1.14
N SER A 38 11.63 -15.49 1.82
CA SER A 38 12.41 -14.78 2.82
C SER A 38 13.23 -15.73 3.72
N PHE A 39 14.55 -15.59 3.66
CA PHE A 39 15.47 -16.29 4.55
C PHE A 39 15.30 -15.76 5.96
N ILE A 40 15.19 -14.44 6.12
CA ILE A 40 15.04 -13.79 7.42
C ILE A 40 13.81 -14.32 8.18
N ARG A 41 12.64 -14.34 7.52
CA ARG A 41 11.39 -14.85 8.12
C ARG A 41 11.54 -16.30 8.58
N ARG A 42 12.17 -17.15 7.76
CA ARG A 42 12.36 -18.58 8.06
C ARG A 42 13.30 -18.78 9.23
N THR A 43 14.43 -18.08 9.28
CA THR A 43 15.40 -18.16 10.40
C THR A 43 14.79 -17.68 11.72
N LEU A 44 13.86 -16.71 11.69
CA LEU A 44 13.12 -16.28 12.88
C LEU A 44 11.96 -17.21 13.26
N ASN A 45 11.74 -18.30 12.52
CA ASN A 45 10.62 -19.22 12.72
C ASN A 45 9.26 -18.51 12.80
N VAL A 46 9.06 -17.48 11.96
CA VAL A 46 7.78 -16.76 11.90
C VAL A 46 6.82 -17.56 11.02
N PRO A 47 5.66 -17.99 11.55
CA PRO A 47 4.66 -18.70 10.77
C PRO A 47 4.20 -17.89 9.57
N PHE A 48 4.06 -18.57 8.43
CA PHE A 48 3.62 -17.99 7.17
C PHE A 48 2.35 -18.69 6.71
N GLU A 49 1.24 -18.25 7.29
CA GLU A 49 -0.06 -18.90 7.18
C GLU A 49 -0.72 -18.63 5.83
N GLY A 50 -1.50 -19.58 5.32
CA GLY A 50 -2.40 -19.34 4.19
C GLY A 50 -2.58 -20.56 3.29
N LYS A 51 -2.95 -20.34 2.01
CA LYS A 51 -3.21 -21.41 1.02
C LYS A 51 -2.37 -21.25 -0.26
N THR A 52 -1.92 -22.37 -0.81
CA THR A 52 -1.31 -22.42 -2.13
C THR A 52 -2.41 -22.79 -3.11
N ALA A 53 -2.59 -22.00 -4.16
CA ALA A 53 -3.58 -22.33 -5.18
C ALA A 53 -3.14 -23.61 -5.91
N PRO A 54 -4.06 -24.52 -6.25
CA PRO A 54 -3.73 -25.71 -7.01
C PRO A 54 -3.34 -25.37 -8.46
N ASN A 55 -3.84 -24.25 -8.98
CA ASN A 55 -3.65 -23.87 -10.39
C ASN A 55 -2.37 -23.05 -10.55
N GLN A 56 -1.53 -23.48 -11.49
CA GLN A 56 -0.35 -22.75 -11.93
C GLN A 56 -0.68 -21.96 -13.21
N TRP A 57 0.14 -20.95 -13.50
CA TRP A 57 0.00 -20.11 -14.67
C TRP A 57 1.33 -19.97 -15.39
N ILE A 58 1.35 -20.15 -16.70
CA ILE A 58 2.52 -19.83 -17.52
C ILE A 58 2.40 -18.38 -18.00
N VAL A 59 3.43 -17.59 -17.73
CA VAL A 59 3.55 -16.19 -18.18
C VAL A 59 4.51 -16.17 -19.36
N ILE A 60 4.09 -15.54 -20.45
CA ILE A 60 4.84 -15.41 -21.71
C ILE A 60 4.88 -13.93 -22.06
N ASP A 61 6.08 -13.34 -22.09
CA ASP A 61 6.27 -11.94 -22.50
C ASP A 61 6.89 -11.91 -23.90
N ILE A 62 6.28 -11.17 -24.82
CA ILE A 62 6.79 -10.97 -26.19
C ILE A 62 7.19 -9.51 -26.41
N ALA A 63 8.29 -9.28 -27.13
CA ALA A 63 8.85 -7.94 -27.36
C ALA A 63 8.14 -7.17 -28.48
N ASN A 64 7.60 -7.88 -29.46
CA ASN A 64 7.03 -7.32 -30.68
C ASN A 64 5.51 -7.53 -30.72
N ASP A 65 4.77 -6.88 -29.82
CA ASP A 65 3.31 -7.01 -29.71
C ASP A 65 2.61 -6.84 -31.08
N PRO A 66 2.09 -7.93 -31.68
CA PRO A 66 1.48 -7.88 -33.00
C PRO A 66 0.02 -7.41 -32.96
N LEU A 67 -0.59 -7.35 -31.77
CA LEU A 67 -1.97 -6.92 -31.59
C LEU A 67 -2.06 -5.40 -31.41
N ALA A 68 -1.05 -4.79 -30.78
CA ALA A 68 -0.90 -3.34 -30.57
C ALA A 68 -2.12 -2.62 -29.94
N THR A 69 -3.07 -3.35 -29.36
CA THR A 69 -4.21 -2.78 -28.65
C THR A 69 -3.84 -2.40 -27.21
N PRO A 70 -4.30 -1.26 -26.67
CA PRO A 70 -3.88 -0.79 -25.34
C PRO A 70 -4.55 -1.53 -24.17
N HIS A 71 -5.37 -2.54 -24.47
CA HIS A 71 -6.28 -3.14 -23.52
C HIS A 71 -5.63 -4.30 -22.74
N VAL A 72 -6.06 -4.43 -21.49
CA VAL A 72 -5.81 -5.61 -20.67
C VAL A 72 -7.09 -6.42 -20.60
N TYR A 73 -7.02 -7.69 -21.01
CA TYR A 73 -8.13 -8.62 -20.99
C TYR A 73 -7.85 -9.77 -20.05
N LEU A 74 -8.83 -10.08 -19.22
CA LEU A 74 -8.92 -11.38 -18.56
C LEU A 74 -10.04 -12.17 -19.24
N CYS A 75 -9.66 -13.17 -20.03
CA CYS A 75 -10.60 -14.03 -20.71
C CYS A 75 -10.88 -15.26 -19.85
N CYS A 76 -12.12 -15.39 -19.45
CA CYS A 76 -12.56 -16.48 -18.59
C CYS A 76 -13.02 -17.69 -19.42
N ASP A 77 -12.20 -18.12 -20.38
CA ASP A 77 -12.44 -19.28 -21.25
C ASP A 77 -12.71 -20.53 -20.39
N PRO A 78 -13.86 -21.22 -20.56
CA PRO A 78 -14.21 -22.41 -19.77
C PRO A 78 -13.29 -23.61 -20.02
N VAL A 79 -12.46 -23.59 -21.07
CA VAL A 79 -11.45 -24.61 -21.37
C VAL A 79 -10.11 -24.24 -20.75
N ARG A 80 -9.60 -23.03 -21.02
CA ARG A 80 -8.36 -22.54 -20.43
C ARG A 80 -8.40 -21.01 -20.28
N PRO A 81 -8.68 -20.48 -19.08
CA PRO A 81 -8.62 -19.06 -18.81
C PRO A 81 -7.24 -18.47 -19.17
N TYR A 82 -7.25 -17.24 -19.68
CA TYR A 82 -6.02 -16.55 -20.05
C TYR A 82 -6.11 -15.03 -19.84
N VAL A 83 -4.96 -14.39 -19.67
CA VAL A 83 -4.78 -12.94 -19.61
C VAL A 83 -4.00 -12.50 -20.84
N SER A 84 -4.38 -11.35 -21.41
CA SER A 84 -3.59 -10.61 -22.38
C SER A 84 -3.43 -9.18 -21.86
N ALA A 85 -2.21 -8.77 -21.54
CA ALA A 85 -1.92 -7.45 -21.00
C ALA A 85 -0.89 -6.73 -21.88
N ALA A 86 -1.29 -5.60 -22.46
CA ALA A 86 -0.35 -4.67 -23.08
C ALA A 86 0.56 -4.04 -22.01
N LEU A 87 1.87 -4.02 -22.27
CA LEU A 87 2.90 -3.43 -21.42
C LEU A 87 3.63 -2.30 -22.18
N PRO A 88 4.40 -1.45 -21.47
CA PRO A 88 5.19 -0.41 -22.12
C PRO A 88 6.17 -0.95 -23.18
N HIS A 89 6.59 -0.09 -24.10
CA HIS A 89 7.59 -0.37 -25.14
C HIS A 89 7.19 -1.47 -26.14
N GLY A 90 5.90 -1.63 -26.41
CA GLY A 90 5.42 -2.63 -27.38
C GLY A 90 5.53 -4.07 -26.88
N VAL A 91 5.75 -4.27 -25.58
CA VAL A 91 5.75 -5.60 -24.96
C VAL A 91 4.30 -6.04 -24.71
N ARG A 92 4.00 -7.31 -24.92
CA ARG A 92 2.72 -7.90 -24.49
C ARG A 92 2.96 -9.14 -23.62
N ARG A 93 2.23 -9.19 -22.51
CA ARG A 93 2.18 -10.35 -21.62
C ARG A 93 0.96 -11.19 -21.91
N PHE A 94 1.17 -12.49 -22.07
CA PHE A 94 0.13 -13.49 -21.98
C PHE A 94 0.30 -14.34 -20.72
N GLU A 95 -0.80 -14.64 -20.05
CA GLU A 95 -0.81 -15.60 -18.95
C GLU A 95 -1.83 -16.68 -19.28
N PHE A 96 -1.43 -17.94 -19.27
CA PHE A 96 -2.32 -19.07 -19.50
C PHE A 96 -2.37 -19.97 -18.28
N MET A 97 -3.56 -20.42 -17.91
CA MET A 97 -3.68 -21.44 -16.87
C MET A 97 -3.01 -22.75 -17.33
N VAL A 98 -2.22 -23.35 -16.44
CA VAL A 98 -1.65 -24.70 -16.60
C VAL A 98 -2.74 -25.70 -16.24
N MET A 99 -3.08 -26.59 -17.18
CA MET A 99 -4.14 -27.56 -16.98
C MET A 99 -3.62 -28.80 -16.22
N PRO A 100 -4.50 -29.55 -15.53
CA PRO A 100 -4.10 -30.79 -14.87
C PRO A 100 -3.39 -31.76 -15.85
N GLY A 101 -2.22 -32.26 -15.46
CA GLY A 101 -1.40 -33.15 -16.29
C GLY A 101 -0.38 -32.45 -17.20
N GLU A 102 -0.39 -31.11 -17.27
CA GLU A 102 0.65 -30.33 -17.96
C GLU A 102 1.78 -29.95 -17.00
N THR A 103 3.00 -29.88 -17.53
CA THR A 103 4.19 -29.42 -16.81
C THR A 103 4.80 -28.19 -17.47
N GLU A 104 5.59 -27.43 -16.72
CA GLU A 104 6.35 -26.29 -17.28
C GLU A 104 7.21 -26.72 -18.47
N ALA A 105 7.95 -27.83 -18.34
CA ALA A 105 8.81 -28.34 -19.40
C ALA A 105 8.04 -28.59 -20.71
N GLN A 106 6.87 -29.24 -20.62
CA GLN A 106 6.02 -29.50 -21.78
C GLN A 106 5.46 -28.21 -22.39
N LEU A 107 4.96 -27.28 -21.57
CA LEU A 107 4.40 -26.02 -22.08
C LEU A 107 5.46 -25.11 -22.71
N SER A 108 6.71 -25.24 -22.26
CA SER A 108 7.85 -24.53 -22.80
C SER A 108 8.39 -25.09 -24.11
N GLU A 109 7.94 -26.28 -24.55
CA GLU A 109 8.29 -26.81 -25.86
C GLU A 109 7.73 -25.92 -26.98
N PRO A 110 8.50 -25.62 -28.04
CA PRO A 110 8.09 -24.68 -29.09
C PRO A 110 6.72 -24.98 -29.70
N HIS A 111 6.40 -26.26 -29.91
CA HIS A 111 5.12 -26.67 -30.48
C HIS A 111 3.92 -26.37 -29.55
N ASN A 112 4.06 -26.65 -28.25
CA ASN A 112 2.99 -26.39 -27.27
C ASN A 112 2.82 -24.89 -27.02
N MET A 113 3.93 -24.14 -26.97
CA MET A 113 3.89 -22.68 -26.88
C MET A 113 3.18 -22.07 -28.08
N ARG A 114 3.52 -22.51 -29.30
CA ARG A 114 2.83 -22.07 -30.52
C ARG A 114 1.32 -22.32 -30.44
N ARG A 115 0.92 -23.49 -29.94
CA ARG A 115 -0.51 -23.85 -29.75
C ARG A 115 -1.22 -22.98 -28.72
N LEU A 116 -0.53 -22.53 -27.67
CA LEU A 116 -1.09 -21.57 -26.71
C LEU A 116 -1.27 -20.20 -27.35
N LEU A 117 -0.22 -19.70 -28.01
CA LEU A 117 -0.21 -18.39 -28.63
C LEU A 117 -1.19 -18.28 -29.81
N SER A 118 -1.41 -19.36 -30.57
CA SER A 118 -2.37 -19.37 -31.68
C SER A 118 -3.82 -19.12 -31.24
N LYS A 119 -4.14 -19.23 -29.94
CA LYS A 119 -5.45 -18.85 -29.41
C LYS A 119 -5.67 -17.33 -29.39
N VAL A 120 -4.60 -16.56 -29.30
CA VAL A 120 -4.64 -15.11 -29.04
C VAL A 120 -3.93 -14.30 -30.11
N LEU A 121 -3.08 -14.93 -30.92
CA LEU A 121 -2.34 -14.31 -32.00
C LEU A 121 -2.74 -14.91 -33.36
N PRO A 122 -2.84 -14.07 -34.41
CA PRO A 122 -3.10 -14.54 -35.77
C PRO A 122 -1.90 -15.31 -36.36
N ASP A 123 -0.67 -14.88 -36.06
CA ASP A 123 0.57 -15.56 -36.47
C ASP A 123 1.49 -15.75 -35.27
N PRO A 124 1.51 -16.95 -34.65
CA PRO A 124 2.34 -17.24 -33.49
C PRO A 124 3.82 -17.46 -33.82
N ASP A 125 4.23 -17.52 -35.09
CA ASP A 125 5.63 -17.73 -35.47
C ASP A 125 6.42 -16.42 -35.57
N ARG A 126 5.72 -15.30 -35.73
CA ARG A 126 6.31 -13.96 -35.85
C ARG A 126 6.36 -13.25 -34.50
N VAL A 127 6.82 -13.95 -33.47
CA VAL A 127 6.97 -13.39 -32.12
C VAL A 127 8.40 -13.51 -31.62
N GLU A 128 8.86 -12.47 -30.93
CA GLU A 128 10.13 -12.42 -30.25
C GLU A 128 9.87 -12.62 -28.76
N LEU A 129 10.23 -13.80 -28.25
CA LEU A 129 10.02 -14.16 -26.85
C LEU A 129 11.07 -13.49 -25.95
N ILE A 130 10.62 -12.71 -24.98
CA ILE A 130 11.49 -12.17 -23.93
C ILE A 130 11.69 -13.21 -22.84
N ARG A 131 10.59 -13.77 -22.32
CA ARG A 131 10.64 -14.76 -21.24
C ARG A 131 9.40 -15.62 -21.17
N GLN A 132 9.59 -16.80 -20.60
CA GLN A 132 8.53 -17.71 -20.19
C GLN A 132 8.81 -18.30 -18.81
N ARG A 133 7.80 -18.33 -17.93
CA ARG A 133 7.91 -18.91 -16.58
C ARG A 133 6.56 -19.41 -16.07
N VAL A 134 6.57 -20.55 -15.41
CA VAL A 134 5.41 -21.02 -14.63
C VAL A 134 5.46 -20.48 -13.21
N TYR A 135 4.35 -19.90 -12.78
CA TYR A 135 4.16 -19.39 -11.42
C TYR A 135 3.05 -20.15 -10.71
N THR A 136 3.27 -20.39 -9.42
CA THR A 136 2.23 -20.89 -8.52
C THR A 136 1.71 -19.75 -7.67
N HIS A 137 0.41 -19.51 -7.71
CA HIS A 137 -0.19 -18.46 -6.89
C HIS A 137 -0.23 -18.90 -5.42
N ASN A 138 0.45 -18.13 -4.57
CA ASN A 138 0.42 -18.32 -3.14
C ASN A 138 -0.37 -17.18 -2.49
N ALA A 139 -1.17 -17.52 -1.50
CA ALA A 139 -1.84 -16.58 -0.63
C ALA A 139 -1.31 -16.86 0.78
N ARG A 140 -0.40 -16.02 1.25
CA ARG A 140 0.33 -16.24 2.51
C ARG A 140 0.49 -14.93 3.27
N LEU A 141 0.44 -15.00 4.60
CA LEU A 141 0.59 -13.85 5.50
C LEU A 141 1.45 -14.26 6.70
N ALA A 142 2.43 -13.45 7.03
CA ALA A 142 3.24 -13.64 8.22
C ALA A 142 2.38 -13.35 9.46
N GLU A 143 2.49 -14.22 10.47
CA GLU A 143 1.81 -14.01 11.75
C GLU A 143 2.25 -12.68 12.38
N ARG A 144 3.56 -12.42 12.34
CA ARG A 144 4.21 -11.24 12.92
C ARG A 144 5.02 -10.50 11.86
N PHE A 145 4.86 -9.18 11.82
CA PHE A 145 5.59 -8.28 10.91
C PHE A 145 6.81 -7.66 11.57
N ARG A 146 6.87 -7.66 12.92
CA ARG A 146 8.03 -7.22 13.71
C ARG A 146 8.41 -8.31 14.70
N ILE A 147 9.72 -8.57 14.79
CA ILE A 147 10.33 -9.50 15.74
C ILE A 147 11.55 -8.80 16.31
N ASN A 148 11.40 -8.22 17.51
CA ASN A 148 12.41 -7.38 18.15
C ASN A 148 12.90 -6.27 17.20
N ARG A 149 14.13 -6.39 16.67
CA ARG A 149 14.79 -5.40 15.80
C ARG A 149 14.67 -5.71 14.30
N VAL A 150 13.93 -6.75 13.95
CA VAL A 150 13.69 -7.17 12.57
C VAL A 150 12.25 -6.89 12.18
N LEU A 151 12.05 -6.23 11.04
CA LEU A 151 10.75 -5.97 10.43
C LEU A 151 10.66 -6.67 9.07
N LEU A 152 9.52 -7.26 8.74
CA LEU A 152 9.25 -7.90 7.45
C LEU A 152 8.39 -6.96 6.59
N ALA A 153 8.72 -6.77 5.31
CA ALA A 153 7.93 -5.94 4.40
C ALA A 153 7.77 -6.56 3.01
N GLY A 154 6.66 -6.27 2.34
CA GLY A 154 6.35 -6.81 1.01
C GLY A 154 6.21 -8.33 1.03
N ASP A 155 6.74 -9.01 0.00
CA ASP A 155 6.60 -10.46 -0.15
C ASP A 155 7.21 -11.28 1.00
N ALA A 156 8.12 -10.69 1.77
CA ALA A 156 8.62 -11.31 3.00
C ALA A 156 7.53 -11.42 4.07
N ALA A 157 6.59 -10.47 4.12
CA ALA A 157 5.48 -10.40 5.07
C ALA A 157 4.17 -10.95 4.52
N HIS A 158 3.89 -10.83 3.22
CA HIS A 158 2.67 -11.34 2.60
C HIS A 158 2.84 -11.61 1.11
N ILE A 159 2.30 -12.73 0.64
CA ILE A 159 2.20 -13.03 -0.79
C ILE A 159 0.72 -13.12 -1.13
N MET A 160 0.34 -12.54 -2.27
CA MET A 160 -1.03 -12.57 -2.74
C MET A 160 -1.09 -12.98 -4.22
N PRO A 161 -2.20 -13.61 -4.66
CA PRO A 161 -2.41 -13.90 -6.06
C PRO A 161 -2.38 -12.64 -6.93
N VAL A 162 -1.85 -12.77 -8.15
CA VAL A 162 -1.58 -11.64 -9.07
C VAL A 162 -2.84 -11.06 -9.74
N TRP A 163 -4.02 -11.62 -9.49
CA TRP A 163 -5.30 -11.27 -10.12
C TRP A 163 -5.64 -9.77 -10.14
N GLN A 164 -5.09 -8.99 -9.22
CA GLN A 164 -5.32 -7.53 -9.14
C GLN A 164 -4.02 -6.71 -9.13
N GLY A 165 -2.87 -7.34 -9.43
CA GLY A 165 -1.56 -6.68 -9.42
C GLY A 165 -1.19 -6.07 -8.06
N GLN A 166 -1.67 -6.63 -6.94
CA GLN A 166 -1.58 -5.98 -5.63
C GLN A 166 -0.30 -6.27 -4.84
N GLY A 167 0.46 -7.33 -5.16
CA GLY A 167 1.68 -7.70 -4.41
C GLY A 167 2.69 -6.55 -4.32
N TYR A 168 3.19 -6.09 -5.48
CA TYR A 168 4.11 -4.96 -5.56
C TYR A 168 3.55 -3.69 -4.90
N ASN A 169 2.29 -3.34 -5.20
CA ASN A 169 1.64 -2.16 -4.66
C ASN A 169 1.51 -2.22 -3.12
N SER A 170 1.21 -3.38 -2.56
CA SER A 170 1.11 -3.58 -1.11
C SER A 170 2.49 -3.50 -0.45
N GLY A 171 3.52 -4.09 -1.06
CA GLY A 171 4.90 -3.97 -0.59
C GLY A 171 5.43 -2.54 -0.59
N MET A 172 5.10 -1.74 -1.61
CA MET A 172 5.46 -0.32 -1.63
C MET A 172 4.77 0.47 -0.50
N ARG A 173 3.48 0.17 -0.25
CA ARG A 173 2.74 0.78 0.87
C ARG A 173 3.32 0.39 2.23
N ASP A 174 3.83 -0.83 2.37
CA ASP A 174 4.52 -1.25 3.59
C ASP A 174 5.79 -0.44 3.82
N ALA A 175 6.62 -0.32 2.79
CA ALA A 175 7.85 0.47 2.86
C ALA A 175 7.54 1.93 3.22
N PHE A 176 6.54 2.53 2.58
CA PHE A 176 6.14 3.91 2.84
C PHE A 176 5.60 4.12 4.27
N ASN A 177 4.80 3.17 4.78
CA ASN A 177 4.29 3.21 6.14
C ASN A 177 5.41 3.03 7.19
N LEU A 178 6.41 2.19 6.90
CA LEU A 178 7.50 1.88 7.82
C LEU A 178 8.60 2.96 7.82
N ALA A 179 8.93 3.53 6.67
CA ALA A 179 10.09 4.42 6.50
C ALA A 179 10.09 5.60 7.48
N TRP A 180 8.97 6.33 7.60
CA TRP A 180 8.90 7.48 8.50
C TRP A 180 8.94 7.07 9.97
N LYS A 181 8.32 5.93 10.32
CA LYS A 181 8.32 5.40 11.70
C LYS A 181 9.72 5.01 12.12
N LEU A 182 10.41 4.25 11.26
CA LEU A 182 11.77 3.81 11.50
C LEU A 182 12.72 5.01 11.58
N ALA A 183 12.58 6.00 10.69
CA ALA A 183 13.37 7.22 10.74
C ALA A 183 13.20 7.97 12.07
N LEU A 184 11.99 8.07 12.62
CA LEU A 184 11.79 8.71 13.93
C LEU A 184 12.42 7.90 15.07
N VAL A 185 12.33 6.57 15.03
CA VAL A 185 12.92 5.71 16.08
C VAL A 185 14.44 5.74 16.04
N VAL A 186 15.04 5.59 14.85
CA VAL A 186 16.50 5.62 14.66
C VAL A 186 17.08 6.98 15.09
N ASN A 187 16.37 8.08 14.83
CA ASN A 187 16.80 9.41 15.25
C ASN A 187 16.45 9.78 16.70
N GLY A 188 15.93 8.84 17.50
CA GLY A 188 15.54 9.08 18.91
C GLY A 188 14.38 10.05 19.09
N LYS A 189 13.60 10.31 18.03
CA LYS A 189 12.46 11.25 18.01
C LYS A 189 11.13 10.59 18.39
N ALA A 190 11.07 9.26 18.35
CA ALA A 190 9.96 8.45 18.83
C ALA A 190 10.48 7.16 19.47
N GLY A 191 9.72 6.57 20.40
CA GLY A 191 10.10 5.29 20.98
C GLY A 191 9.74 4.11 20.08
N GLU A 192 10.33 2.95 20.36
CA GLU A 192 10.17 1.75 19.53
C GLU A 192 8.73 1.25 19.41
N ALA A 193 7.84 1.61 20.36
CA ALA A 193 6.43 1.26 20.31
C ALA A 193 5.72 1.81 19.05
N LEU A 194 6.24 2.90 18.46
CA LEU A 194 5.75 3.38 17.17
C LEU A 194 5.85 2.31 16.08
N LEU A 195 6.87 1.46 16.09
CA LEU A 195 7.04 0.41 15.08
C LEU A 195 6.01 -0.72 15.23
N ASP A 196 5.42 -0.90 16.42
CA ASP A 196 4.34 -1.89 16.61
C ASP A 196 3.07 -1.50 15.83
N SER A 197 2.87 -0.21 15.58
CA SER A 197 1.76 0.27 14.76
C SER A 197 1.84 -0.19 13.31
N TYR A 198 3.02 -0.56 12.79
CA TYR A 198 3.19 -1.05 11.43
C TYR A 198 2.33 -2.30 11.18
N GLN A 199 2.38 -3.27 12.10
CA GLN A 199 1.56 -4.48 11.98
C GLN A 199 0.07 -4.17 12.13
N GLN A 200 -0.30 -3.36 13.13
CA GLN A 200 -1.68 -2.99 13.41
C GLN A 200 -2.35 -2.32 12.20
N GLU A 201 -1.59 -1.52 11.46
CA GLU A 201 -2.09 -0.77 10.30
C GLU A 201 -2.11 -1.62 9.02
N ARG A 202 -1.10 -2.47 8.80
CA ARG A 202 -0.88 -3.11 7.49
C ARG A 202 -1.40 -4.54 7.40
N ARG A 203 -1.36 -5.31 8.48
CA ARG A 203 -1.65 -6.75 8.43
C ARG A 203 -3.09 -7.05 8.04
N ASP A 204 -4.06 -6.34 8.63
CA ASP A 204 -5.49 -6.54 8.33
C ASP A 204 -5.84 -6.14 6.90
N HIS A 205 -5.22 -5.07 6.40
CA HIS A 205 -5.37 -4.67 5.01
C HIS A 205 -4.77 -5.72 4.07
N ALA A 206 -3.57 -6.22 4.34
CA ALA A 206 -2.96 -7.29 3.55
C ALA A 206 -3.84 -8.56 3.55
N LYS A 207 -4.39 -8.93 4.71
CA LYS A 207 -5.34 -10.05 4.82
C LYS A 207 -6.59 -9.84 3.97
N ALA A 208 -7.24 -8.68 4.08
CA ALA A 208 -8.44 -8.37 3.29
C ALA A 208 -8.17 -8.42 1.79
N MET A 209 -6.99 -7.95 1.35
CA MET A 209 -6.57 -8.03 -0.05
C MET A 209 -6.30 -9.47 -0.49
N ILE A 210 -5.66 -10.29 0.35
CA ILE A 210 -5.47 -11.73 0.08
C ILE A 210 -6.83 -12.42 -0.10
N ASP A 211 -7.76 -12.23 0.84
CA ASP A 211 -9.08 -12.86 0.80
C ASP A 211 -9.88 -12.43 -0.45
N LEU A 212 -9.77 -11.15 -0.85
CA LEU A 212 -10.37 -10.63 -2.07
C LEU A 212 -9.75 -11.26 -3.33
N SER A 213 -8.43 -11.35 -3.41
CA SER A 213 -7.72 -11.95 -4.53
C SER A 213 -8.01 -13.45 -4.67
N VAL A 214 -8.16 -14.17 -3.56
CA VAL A 214 -8.57 -15.59 -3.56
C VAL A 214 -9.99 -15.75 -4.07
N THR A 215 -10.92 -14.90 -3.60
CA THR A 215 -12.33 -14.93 -4.04
C THR A 215 -12.47 -14.62 -5.52
N ALA A 216 -11.75 -13.60 -6.01
CA ALA A 216 -11.72 -13.24 -7.43
C ALA A 216 -11.25 -14.42 -8.30
N GLY A 217 -10.20 -15.14 -7.87
CA GLY A 217 -9.71 -16.33 -8.57
C GLY A 217 -10.77 -17.40 -8.77
N HIS A 218 -11.58 -17.70 -7.75
CA HIS A 218 -12.65 -18.70 -7.85
C HIS A 218 -13.78 -18.29 -8.81
N VAL A 219 -14.09 -17.00 -8.90
CA VAL A 219 -15.13 -16.48 -9.81
C VAL A 219 -14.65 -16.48 -11.26
N LEU A 220 -13.39 -16.10 -11.48
CA LEU A 220 -12.83 -15.93 -12.82
C LEU A 220 -12.43 -17.27 -13.45
N ALA A 221 -11.93 -18.21 -12.65
CA ALA A 221 -11.55 -19.55 -13.10
C ALA A 221 -12.33 -20.63 -12.32
N PRO A 222 -13.64 -20.80 -12.58
CA PRO A 222 -14.43 -21.81 -11.89
C PRO A 222 -14.00 -23.23 -12.29
N PRO A 223 -13.95 -24.19 -11.36
CA PRO A 223 -13.46 -25.54 -11.62
C PRO A 223 -14.38 -26.38 -12.53
N LYS A 224 -15.65 -26.01 -12.68
CA LYS A 224 -16.63 -26.77 -13.47
C LYS A 224 -17.23 -25.93 -14.60
N ARG A 225 -17.37 -26.53 -15.78
CA ARG A 225 -17.89 -25.85 -16.99
C ARG A 225 -19.29 -25.25 -16.79
N TRP A 226 -20.19 -25.91 -16.06
CA TRP A 226 -21.54 -25.39 -15.79
C TRP A 226 -21.53 -24.16 -14.89
N GLN A 227 -20.56 -24.03 -13.98
CA GLN A 227 -20.40 -22.84 -13.14
C GLN A 227 -19.97 -21.64 -14.01
N GLY A 228 -19.13 -21.89 -15.03
CA GLY A 228 -18.80 -20.91 -16.06
C GLY A 228 -20.05 -20.42 -16.81
N ALA A 229 -20.93 -21.34 -17.24
CA ALA A 229 -22.17 -20.97 -17.92
C ALA A 229 -23.11 -20.11 -17.05
N VAL A 230 -23.25 -20.45 -15.76
CA VAL A 230 -24.04 -19.65 -14.81
C VAL A 230 -23.42 -18.26 -14.61
N ARG A 231 -22.10 -18.20 -14.43
CA ARG A 231 -21.37 -16.92 -14.34
C ARG A 231 -21.61 -16.08 -15.58
N ASP A 232 -21.45 -16.64 -16.77
CA ASP A 232 -21.57 -15.92 -18.03
C ASP A 232 -23.00 -15.39 -18.24
N GLY A 233 -24.01 -16.19 -17.90
CA GLY A 233 -25.41 -15.75 -17.89
C GLY A 233 -25.67 -14.60 -16.91
N LEU A 234 -25.13 -14.69 -15.69
CA LEU A 234 -25.25 -13.63 -14.69
C LEU A 234 -24.49 -12.36 -15.11
N SER A 235 -23.26 -12.49 -15.63
CA SER A 235 -22.48 -11.36 -16.15
C SER A 235 -23.17 -10.68 -17.34
N TRP A 236 -23.78 -11.46 -18.23
CA TRP A 236 -24.58 -10.94 -19.33
C TRP A 236 -25.78 -10.14 -18.81
N LEU A 237 -26.50 -10.66 -17.81
CA LEU A 237 -27.62 -9.95 -17.18
C LEU A 237 -27.18 -8.66 -16.46
N LEU A 238 -26.08 -8.72 -15.69
CA LEU A 238 -25.55 -7.57 -14.93
C LEU A 238 -25.04 -6.45 -15.86
N ASN A 239 -24.64 -6.77 -17.09
CA ASN A 239 -24.25 -5.76 -18.09
C ASN A 239 -25.41 -4.84 -18.50
N TYR A 240 -26.66 -5.26 -18.34
CA TYR A 240 -27.86 -4.43 -18.57
C TYR A 240 -28.20 -3.50 -17.40
N LEU A 241 -27.46 -3.57 -16.28
CA LEU A 241 -27.62 -2.71 -15.12
C LEU A 241 -26.41 -1.76 -15.02
N PRO A 242 -26.48 -0.53 -15.61
CA PRO A 242 -25.37 0.42 -15.61
C PRO A 242 -24.74 0.69 -14.23
N PRO A 243 -25.50 0.80 -13.11
CA PRO A 243 -24.92 1.00 -11.79
C PRO A 243 -24.06 -0.18 -11.33
N VAL A 244 -24.48 -1.41 -11.62
CA VAL A 244 -23.77 -2.63 -11.23
C VAL A 244 -22.53 -2.80 -12.10
N LYS A 245 -22.66 -2.62 -13.41
CA LYS A 245 -21.53 -2.61 -14.34
C LYS A 245 -20.47 -1.59 -13.91
N ARG A 246 -20.88 -0.36 -13.56
CA ARG A 246 -19.99 0.70 -13.07
C ARG A 246 -19.32 0.32 -11.74
N TYR A 247 -20.06 -0.27 -10.80
CA TYR A 247 -19.52 -0.71 -9.51
C TYR A 247 -18.38 -1.74 -9.66
N PHE A 248 -18.53 -2.70 -10.57
CA PHE A 248 -17.50 -3.70 -10.86
C PHE A 248 -16.32 -3.12 -11.67
N LEU A 249 -16.60 -2.33 -12.72
CA LEU A 249 -15.56 -1.71 -13.55
C LEU A 249 -14.68 -0.74 -12.77
N GLU A 250 -15.26 0.06 -11.88
CA GLU A 250 -14.53 0.99 -11.01
C GLU A 250 -13.91 0.28 -9.79
N MET A 251 -14.03 -1.04 -9.68
CA MET A 251 -13.56 -1.84 -8.54
C MET A 251 -13.99 -1.28 -7.18
N ARG A 252 -15.21 -0.75 -7.05
CA ARG A 252 -15.67 -0.08 -5.81
C ARG A 252 -15.83 -1.03 -4.62
N PHE A 253 -15.82 -2.34 -4.87
CA PHE A 253 -15.74 -3.38 -3.84
C PHE A 253 -14.35 -3.49 -3.20
N LYS A 254 -13.31 -2.93 -3.83
CA LYS A 254 -11.96 -2.92 -3.29
C LYS A 254 -11.96 -2.12 -1.99
N PRO A 255 -11.56 -2.72 -0.85
CA PRO A 255 -11.50 -2.00 0.40
C PRO A 255 -10.45 -0.89 0.29
N MET A 256 -10.90 0.36 0.43
CA MET A 256 -9.99 1.49 0.53
C MET A 256 -9.16 1.36 1.82
N PRO A 257 -7.86 1.67 1.78
CA PRO A 257 -7.02 1.55 2.96
C PRO A 257 -7.54 2.50 4.05
N GLN A 258 -7.97 1.91 5.16
CA GLN A 258 -8.34 2.62 6.37
C GLN A 258 -7.69 1.94 7.57
N TYR A 259 -6.88 2.69 8.30
CA TYR A 259 -6.31 2.27 9.57
C TYR A 259 -7.31 2.50 10.69
N ARG A 260 -7.52 1.48 11.53
CA ARG A 260 -8.39 1.58 12.71
C ARG A 260 -7.59 1.64 14.01
N GLU A 261 -6.37 1.15 13.97
CA GLU A 261 -5.43 1.11 15.09
C GLU A 261 -4.05 1.60 14.63
N GLY A 262 -3.12 1.73 15.57
CA GLY A 262 -1.77 2.25 15.31
C GLY A 262 -1.58 3.72 15.69
N ALA A 263 -0.74 4.42 14.93
CA ALA A 263 -0.33 5.80 15.19
C ALA A 263 -1.40 6.80 14.70
N LEU A 264 -2.58 6.72 15.32
CA LEU A 264 -3.76 7.56 15.09
C LEU A 264 -4.68 7.57 16.31
N LEU A 265 -5.55 8.56 16.43
CA LEU A 265 -6.57 8.69 17.47
C LEU A 265 -7.96 8.50 16.87
N THR A 266 -8.59 7.36 17.19
CA THR A 266 -9.95 7.07 16.78
C THR A 266 -10.92 8.07 17.40
N ASP A 267 -11.81 8.62 16.58
CA ASP A 267 -12.90 9.49 17.03
C ASP A 267 -14.18 8.66 17.28
N CYS A 268 -15.21 9.33 17.79
CA CYS A 268 -16.52 8.72 18.05
C CYS A 268 -17.35 8.49 16.77
N ALA A 269 -16.90 8.94 15.59
CA ALA A 269 -17.65 8.87 14.34
C ALA A 269 -17.53 7.50 13.65
N GLY A 270 -16.65 6.61 14.13
CA GLY A 270 -16.59 5.22 13.68
C GLY A 270 -16.30 5.08 12.18
N LYS A 271 -17.19 4.44 11.40
CA LYS A 271 -16.94 4.11 9.98
C LYS A 271 -16.89 5.34 9.05
N THR A 272 -17.58 6.42 9.40
CA THR A 272 -17.61 7.66 8.60
C THR A 272 -16.43 8.57 8.88
N SER A 273 -15.66 8.29 9.92
CA SER A 273 -14.47 9.07 10.27
C SER A 273 -13.47 9.15 9.12
N PRO A 274 -12.87 10.33 8.87
CA PRO A 274 -11.72 10.45 7.98
C PRO A 274 -10.41 10.00 8.65
N VAL A 275 -10.38 9.81 9.97
CA VAL A 275 -9.18 9.32 10.66
C VAL A 275 -8.82 7.93 10.14
N GLY A 276 -7.53 7.74 9.91
CA GLY A 276 -6.98 6.51 9.36
C GLY A 276 -7.22 6.35 7.86
N LYS A 277 -7.80 7.33 7.16
CA LYS A 277 -7.86 7.39 5.69
C LYS A 277 -6.79 8.34 5.16
N MET A 278 -6.42 8.18 3.89
CA MET A 278 -5.56 9.16 3.21
C MET A 278 -6.27 10.50 3.11
N PHE A 279 -5.55 11.58 3.41
CA PHE A 279 -5.99 12.93 3.17
C PHE A 279 -6.12 13.20 1.67
N ILE A 280 -6.97 14.15 1.30
CA ILE A 280 -7.15 14.50 -0.11
C ILE A 280 -5.92 15.19 -0.68
N GLN A 281 -5.70 15.06 -1.99
CA GLN A 281 -4.58 15.70 -2.69
C GLN A 281 -5.09 16.76 -3.70
N PRO A 282 -5.34 18.00 -3.26
CA PRO A 282 -5.71 19.12 -4.14
C PRO A 282 -4.49 19.89 -4.65
N GLN A 283 -4.71 20.74 -5.65
CA GLN A 283 -3.81 21.86 -5.95
C GLN A 283 -4.10 23.02 -5.01
N VAL A 284 -3.05 23.73 -4.60
CA VAL A 284 -3.12 24.88 -3.71
C VAL A 284 -2.24 26.00 -4.25
N THR A 285 -2.63 27.25 -4.01
CA THR A 285 -1.85 28.43 -4.38
C THR A 285 -0.99 28.87 -3.20
N LEU A 286 0.30 29.12 -3.44
CA LEU A 286 1.23 29.69 -2.46
C LEU A 286 1.08 31.21 -2.38
N GLU A 287 1.62 31.83 -1.32
CA GLU A 287 1.67 33.30 -1.21
C GLU A 287 2.48 33.96 -2.34
N SER A 288 3.32 33.21 -3.07
CA SER A 288 3.98 33.68 -4.29
C SER A 288 3.04 33.78 -5.51
N GLY A 289 1.84 33.20 -5.43
CA GLY A 289 0.90 33.04 -6.55
C GLY A 289 1.10 31.75 -7.36
N GLU A 290 2.11 30.94 -7.05
CA GLU A 290 2.35 29.66 -7.72
C GLU A 290 1.32 28.60 -7.29
N SER A 291 0.82 27.81 -8.23
CA SER A 291 -0.07 26.69 -7.96
C SER A 291 0.70 25.37 -7.96
N VAL A 292 0.66 24.67 -6.82
CA VAL A 292 1.40 23.42 -6.59
C VAL A 292 0.49 22.34 -6.01
N LEU A 293 0.93 21.08 -6.04
CA LEU A 293 0.26 20.03 -5.29
C LEU A 293 0.47 20.23 -3.79
N LEU A 294 -0.57 20.04 -2.97
CA LEU A 294 -0.45 20.09 -1.50
C LEU A 294 0.69 19.22 -0.95
N ASP A 295 0.99 18.08 -1.58
CA ASP A 295 2.08 17.20 -1.18
C ASP A 295 3.46 17.85 -1.28
N GLU A 296 3.66 18.79 -2.21
CA GLU A 296 4.91 19.55 -2.36
C GLU A 296 5.08 20.54 -1.21
N VAL A 297 3.98 21.10 -0.71
CA VAL A 297 3.97 21.97 0.49
C VAL A 297 4.29 21.18 1.75
N ILE A 298 3.73 19.98 1.88
CA ILE A 298 3.94 19.14 3.06
C ILE A 298 5.34 18.49 3.03
N GLY A 299 5.79 18.00 1.88
CA GLY A 299 7.02 17.21 1.75
C GLY A 299 6.96 15.91 2.55
N ALA A 300 8.07 15.31 2.95
CA ALA A 300 8.09 14.05 3.72
C ALA A 300 7.70 14.19 5.21
N ASN A 301 6.99 15.25 5.58
CA ASN A 301 6.77 15.66 6.96
C ASN A 301 5.36 15.34 7.46
N PHE A 302 5.16 15.45 8.77
CA PHE A 302 3.84 15.68 9.33
C PHE A 302 3.29 17.04 8.88
N ALA A 303 1.98 17.15 8.77
CA ALA A 303 1.30 18.43 8.59
C ALA A 303 0.18 18.60 9.60
N ILE A 304 0.08 19.80 10.18
CA ILE A 304 -1.08 20.24 10.95
C ILE A 304 -1.76 21.31 10.10
N ILE A 305 -2.87 20.91 9.49
CA ILE A 305 -3.56 21.69 8.47
C ILE A 305 -4.84 22.28 9.09
N GLY A 306 -4.90 23.60 9.22
CA GLY A 306 -6.06 24.33 9.73
C GLY A 306 -6.83 25.04 8.63
N TRP A 307 -8.14 24.83 8.54
CA TRP A 307 -9.02 25.60 7.66
C TRP A 307 -9.44 26.92 8.34
N GLY A 308 -9.01 28.04 7.78
CA GLY A 308 -9.40 29.39 8.22
C GLY A 308 -9.00 29.73 9.66
N CYS A 309 -8.07 28.98 10.27
CA CYS A 309 -7.65 29.17 11.65
C CYS A 309 -6.14 29.00 11.81
N ASN A 310 -5.58 29.52 12.90
CA ASN A 310 -4.18 29.35 13.24
C ASN A 310 -3.93 27.91 13.74
N PRO A 311 -3.13 27.10 13.02
CA PRO A 311 -2.87 25.69 13.36
C PRO A 311 -1.98 25.52 14.61
N GLN A 312 -1.51 26.62 15.22
CA GLN A 312 -0.68 26.61 16.44
C GLN A 312 -1.43 27.13 17.67
N TRP A 313 -2.63 27.68 17.53
CA TRP A 313 -3.31 28.45 18.59
C TRP A 313 -3.47 27.68 19.92
N GLY A 314 -3.88 26.41 19.86
CA GLY A 314 -4.09 25.58 21.05
C GLY A 314 -2.84 24.87 21.57
N LEU A 315 -1.65 25.23 21.08
CA LEU A 315 -0.40 24.58 21.44
C LEU A 315 0.45 25.47 22.34
N ASN A 316 1.05 24.87 23.36
CA ASN A 316 2.09 25.57 24.12
C ASN A 316 3.45 25.52 23.40
N ALA A 317 4.38 26.38 23.83
CA ALA A 317 5.71 26.49 23.22
C ALA A 317 6.48 25.15 23.19
N GLY A 318 6.34 24.33 24.25
CA GLY A 318 6.97 23.00 24.32
C GLY A 318 6.39 22.00 23.31
N GLN A 319 5.08 22.03 23.08
CA GLN A 319 4.43 21.23 22.03
C GLN A 319 4.90 21.67 20.65
N ILE A 320 4.90 22.97 20.36
CA ILE A 320 5.37 23.51 19.08
C ILE A 320 6.82 23.09 18.81
N ALA A 321 7.71 23.24 19.81
CA ALA A 321 9.11 22.85 19.68
C ALA A 321 9.28 21.34 19.39
N ARG A 322 8.55 20.47 20.10
CA ARG A 322 8.59 19.02 19.87
C ARG A 322 8.13 18.64 18.46
N TRP A 323 7.03 19.21 17.98
CA TRP A 323 6.53 18.91 16.64
C TRP A 323 7.44 19.48 15.54
N ARG A 324 8.06 20.65 15.75
CA ARG A 324 9.07 21.20 14.85
C ARG A 324 10.33 20.32 14.80
N ALA A 325 10.75 19.74 15.92
CA ALA A 325 11.91 18.83 15.96
C ALA A 325 11.73 17.57 15.10
N ILE A 326 10.48 17.13 14.90
CA ILE A 326 10.14 16.02 13.99
C ILE A 326 9.74 16.47 12.58
N GLY A 327 9.90 17.75 12.27
CA GLY A 327 9.73 18.32 10.92
C GLY A 327 8.32 18.78 10.57
N VAL A 328 7.40 18.94 11.52
CA VAL A 328 6.00 19.31 11.20
C VAL A 328 5.91 20.57 10.33
N ARG A 329 4.97 20.56 9.38
CA ARG A 329 4.50 21.75 8.67
C ARG A 329 3.18 22.22 9.26
N PHE A 330 3.20 23.41 9.84
CA PHE A 330 1.97 24.11 10.22
C PHE A 330 1.43 24.82 8.99
N ILE A 331 0.23 24.44 8.53
CA ILE A 331 -0.36 24.95 7.30
C ILE A 331 -1.72 25.57 7.61
N GLN A 332 -1.88 26.86 7.32
CA GLN A 332 -3.17 27.51 7.28
C GLN A 332 -3.71 27.48 5.84
N VAL A 333 -4.92 26.96 5.67
CA VAL A 333 -5.65 26.99 4.42
C VAL A 333 -6.69 28.10 4.50
N VAL A 334 -6.74 28.94 3.46
CA VAL A 334 -7.75 30.01 3.31
C VAL A 334 -8.37 29.95 1.92
N PRO A 335 -9.56 30.55 1.71
CA PRO A 335 -10.00 30.88 0.36
C PRO A 335 -8.90 31.65 -0.37
N GLU A 336 -8.61 31.32 -1.62
CA GLU A 336 -7.51 31.92 -2.39
C GLU A 336 -7.54 33.45 -2.39
N VAL A 337 -8.72 34.05 -2.51
CA VAL A 337 -8.93 35.51 -2.46
C VAL A 337 -8.52 36.16 -1.12
N GLN A 338 -8.30 35.37 -0.07
CA GLN A 338 -7.89 35.83 1.25
C GLN A 338 -6.40 35.56 1.55
N ILE A 339 -5.63 35.03 0.60
CA ILE A 339 -4.26 34.59 0.84
C ILE A 339 -3.34 35.72 1.34
N HIS A 340 -3.54 36.95 0.85
CA HIS A 340 -2.77 38.13 1.27
C HIS A 340 -3.41 38.94 2.40
N ARG A 341 -4.55 38.48 2.96
CA ARG A 341 -5.19 39.17 4.07
C ARG A 341 -4.40 38.95 5.36
N GLU A 342 -4.26 39.99 6.19
CA GLU A 342 -3.67 39.82 7.53
C GLU A 342 -4.50 38.85 8.37
N GLN A 343 -3.81 37.97 9.09
CA GLN A 343 -4.39 36.95 9.98
C GLN A 343 -3.46 36.74 11.17
N ASP A 344 -4.01 36.26 12.29
CA ASP A 344 -3.27 35.89 13.48
C ASP A 344 -2.54 34.53 13.30
N ASN A 345 -1.46 34.51 12.51
CA ASN A 345 -0.61 33.33 12.35
C ASN A 345 0.69 33.47 13.14
N ALA A 346 1.09 32.38 13.81
CA ALA A 346 2.40 32.31 14.43
C ALA A 346 3.52 32.24 13.36
N PRO A 347 4.71 32.82 13.62
CA PRO A 347 5.84 32.77 12.70
C PRO A 347 6.19 31.34 12.26
N GLY A 348 6.44 31.17 10.96
CA GLY A 348 6.75 29.88 10.34
C GLY A 348 5.53 29.03 9.95
N THR A 349 4.31 29.54 10.09
CA THR A 349 3.10 28.93 9.52
C THR A 349 3.07 29.17 8.02
N LEU A 350 2.96 28.11 7.23
CA LEU A 350 2.75 28.21 5.78
C LEU A 350 1.29 28.55 5.51
N ARG A 351 1.05 29.50 4.60
CA ARG A 351 -0.30 29.83 4.15
C ARG A 351 -0.51 29.35 2.72
N VAL A 352 -1.64 28.72 2.47
CA VAL A 352 -2.03 28.25 1.14
C VAL A 352 -3.48 28.61 0.82
N GLY A 353 -3.73 28.94 -0.45
CA GLY A 353 -5.06 29.20 -1.00
C GLY A 353 -5.72 27.93 -1.53
N ASP A 354 -6.99 27.71 -1.21
CA ASP A 354 -7.82 26.62 -1.75
C ASP A 354 -8.52 27.04 -3.05
N THR A 355 -7.77 27.01 -4.15
CA THR A 355 -8.23 27.39 -5.50
C THR A 355 -9.40 26.55 -5.99
N GLN A 356 -9.43 25.26 -5.62
CA GLN A 356 -10.41 24.30 -6.13
C GLN A 356 -11.62 24.12 -5.19
N ASN A 357 -11.67 24.83 -4.05
CA ASN A 357 -12.64 24.63 -2.97
C ASN A 357 -12.70 23.18 -2.43
N ARG A 358 -11.67 22.37 -2.69
CA ARG A 358 -11.65 20.94 -2.33
C ARG A 358 -11.35 20.77 -0.84
N LEU A 359 -10.48 21.62 -0.28
CA LEU A 359 -10.19 21.61 1.15
C LEU A 359 -11.40 22.11 1.94
N LYS A 360 -12.01 23.21 1.50
CA LYS A 360 -13.27 23.71 2.06
C LYS A 360 -14.33 22.61 2.10
N SER A 361 -14.53 21.92 0.98
CA SER A 361 -15.53 20.85 0.86
C SER A 361 -15.21 19.68 1.78
N TRP A 362 -13.94 19.30 1.90
CA TRP A 362 -13.52 18.23 2.80
C TRP A 362 -13.74 18.60 4.28
N PHE A 363 -13.33 19.81 4.70
CA PHE A 363 -13.55 20.27 6.07
C PHE A 363 -15.03 20.46 6.38
N ALA A 364 -15.86 20.89 5.43
CA ALA A 364 -17.30 21.05 5.61
C ALA A 364 -18.05 19.72 5.87
N LEU A 365 -17.47 18.57 5.47
CA LEU A 365 -18.04 17.25 5.73
C LEU A 365 -17.74 16.75 7.16
N HIS A 366 -16.92 17.48 7.92
CA HIS A 366 -16.40 17.04 9.21
C HIS A 366 -16.59 18.15 10.25
N ASN A 367 -16.95 17.79 11.48
CA ASN A 367 -17.10 18.78 12.56
C ASN A 367 -15.74 19.13 13.18
N THR A 368 -14.82 19.62 12.35
CA THR A 368 -13.41 19.89 12.69
C THR A 368 -12.88 21.05 11.87
N ALA A 369 -11.87 21.75 12.39
CA ALA A 369 -11.17 22.80 11.67
C ALA A 369 -9.71 22.44 11.39
N ILE A 370 -9.17 21.42 12.04
CA ILE A 370 -7.77 21.01 11.94
C ILE A 370 -7.69 19.50 11.64
N ALA A 371 -6.83 19.15 10.69
CA ALA A 371 -6.44 17.78 10.39
C ALA A 371 -4.95 17.60 10.68
N VAL A 372 -4.61 16.57 11.46
CA VAL A 372 -3.22 16.15 11.71
C VAL A 372 -2.91 15.03 10.72
N VAL A 373 -2.03 15.30 9.77
CA VAL A 373 -1.68 14.41 8.67
C VAL A 373 -0.27 13.87 8.89
N ARG A 374 -0.12 12.56 8.75
CA ARG A 374 1.17 11.86 8.88
C ARG A 374 2.06 12.03 7.64
N PRO A 375 3.35 11.71 7.75
CA PRO A 375 4.25 11.64 6.59
C PRO A 375 3.73 10.75 5.47
N ASP A 376 3.01 9.67 5.82
CA ASP A 376 2.40 8.75 4.86
C ASP A 376 1.01 9.18 4.34
N ARG A 377 0.62 10.43 4.61
CA ARG A 377 -0.62 11.09 4.18
C ARG A 377 -1.91 10.59 4.80
N PHE A 378 -1.83 9.73 5.80
CA PHE A 378 -2.99 9.33 6.57
C PHE A 378 -3.33 10.37 7.64
N VAL A 379 -4.62 10.64 7.81
CA VAL A 379 -5.11 11.48 8.90
C VAL A 379 -4.92 10.73 10.21
N ALA A 380 -4.07 11.24 11.09
CA ALA A 380 -3.84 10.69 12.43
C ALA A 380 -4.88 11.15 13.43
N ALA A 381 -5.31 12.41 13.35
CA ALA A 381 -6.27 12.98 14.29
C ALA A 381 -7.01 14.16 13.65
N LEU A 382 -8.18 14.46 14.19
CA LEU A 382 -8.93 15.68 13.93
C LEU A 382 -9.01 16.52 15.20
N ALA A 383 -9.05 17.84 15.05
CA ALA A 383 -9.18 18.74 16.17
C ALA A 383 -9.81 20.08 15.78
N ILE A 384 -10.35 20.78 16.76
CA ILE A 384 -10.53 22.23 16.69
C ILE A 384 -9.36 22.91 17.41
N PRO A 385 -9.09 24.21 17.20
CA PRO A 385 -7.98 24.91 17.84
C PRO A 385 -7.91 24.67 19.36
N GLN A 386 -9.04 24.67 20.06
CA GLN A 386 -9.10 24.46 21.51
C GLN A 386 -8.70 23.06 21.97
N THR A 387 -8.92 22.02 21.16
CA THR A 387 -8.66 20.62 21.55
C THR A 387 -7.34 20.10 20.98
N LEU A 388 -6.69 20.84 20.09
CA LEU A 388 -5.50 20.40 19.36
C LEU A 388 -4.38 19.95 20.30
N GLY A 389 -4.06 20.75 21.33
CA GLY A 389 -3.01 20.41 22.29
C GLY A 389 -3.25 19.07 22.98
N ALA A 390 -4.47 18.79 23.41
CA ALA A 390 -4.83 17.52 24.04
C ALA A 390 -4.73 16.34 23.06
N GLN A 391 -5.21 16.51 21.83
CA GLN A 391 -5.14 15.50 20.77
C GLN A 391 -3.69 15.15 20.40
N LEU A 392 -2.81 16.15 20.27
CA LEU A 392 -1.41 15.88 19.97
C LEU A 392 -0.69 15.16 21.11
N THR A 393 -0.99 15.51 22.37
CA THR A 393 -0.44 14.80 23.54
C THR A 393 -0.89 13.34 23.56
N ALA A 394 -2.20 13.08 23.42
CA ALA A 394 -2.74 11.73 23.37
C ALA A 394 -2.16 10.90 22.22
N LEU A 395 -1.91 11.53 21.06
CA LEU A 395 -1.29 10.86 19.92
C LEU A 395 0.15 10.44 20.22
N THR A 396 0.94 11.32 20.86
CA THR A 396 2.31 11.00 21.26
C THR A 396 2.38 9.94 22.36
N GLU A 397 1.45 9.96 23.30
CA GLU A 397 1.36 8.99 24.41
C GLU A 397 1.02 7.58 23.91
N LYS A 398 0.23 7.48 22.84
CA LYS A 398 -0.11 6.19 22.21
C LYS A 398 1.10 5.53 21.55
N THR A 399 2.10 6.32 21.16
CA THR A 399 3.33 5.84 20.51
C THR A 399 4.54 5.82 21.46
N ASP A 400 4.33 6.09 22.75
CA ASP A 400 5.38 6.10 23.78
C ASP A 400 5.52 4.72 24.45
N PRO A 401 6.74 4.15 24.55
CA PRO A 401 7.00 2.88 25.22
C PRO A 401 6.60 2.86 26.70
N ARG A 402 6.54 4.00 27.39
CA ARG A 402 6.18 4.11 28.82
C ARG A 402 4.72 3.77 29.11
N ASN A 403 3.85 3.77 28.11
CA ASN A 403 2.44 3.41 28.24
C ASN A 403 2.15 1.91 28.09
N ARG A 404 3.18 1.03 28.10
CA ARG A 404 3.02 -0.44 28.20
C ARG A 404 2.60 -0.89 29.62
N GLY A 405 1.73 -0.14 30.28
CA GLY A 405 1.07 -0.54 31.52
C GLY A 405 -0.22 -1.28 31.23
N TYR A 406 -0.22 -2.59 31.47
CA TYR A 406 -1.40 -3.46 31.67
C TYR A 406 -2.29 -3.75 30.44
N ARG A 407 -2.04 -4.90 29.79
CA ARG A 407 -3.11 -5.69 29.16
C ARG A 407 -3.31 -6.95 30.01
N PRO A 408 -4.48 -7.18 30.64
CA PRO A 408 -4.75 -8.45 31.32
C PRO A 408 -4.74 -9.58 30.28
N ARG A 409 -4.19 -10.72 30.71
CA ARG A 409 -3.99 -11.94 29.93
C ARG A 409 -5.26 -12.48 29.30
#